data_AF-A0A1J5S7R2-F1
#
_entry.id   AF-A0A1J5S7R2-F1
#
_cell.length_a   1.000
_cell.length_b   1.000
_cell.length_c   1.000
_cell.angle_alpha   90.00
_cell.angle_beta   90.00
_cell.angle_gamma   90.00
#
_symmetry.space_group_name_H-M   'P 1'
#
loop_
_entity.id
_entity.type
_entity.pdbx_description
1 polymer ?
#
loop_
_entity_poly.entity_id
_entity_poly.type
_entity_poly.pdbx_seq_one_letter_code
_entity_poly.pdbx_strand_id
1 'polypeptide(L)'
;MNTQNGSSDHSKKVLPSDALYDEASLVVLAGNPAISDEEQERLAATGSSAVYEALAANPCLNTVQQHFLSLNGSLEVKCKLAKNPSLALSIQWMFANGNTSEIWDALAANPNLDQVCQPMLIQDSRGRWRSDLLIPLANNPALTEDMQLVISNSVNMSVMASLAKNPALSKSLMVLMSNCGLREILIGLACNINLPEYLQAKLVSSGNAEVLENFVRTRLSQFRR
;
A
#
# COMPACT_ATOMS: atom_id res chain seq x y z
N MET A 1 17.39 40.81 47.37
CA MET A 1 16.09 40.12 47.54
C MET A 1 15.55 39.84 46.14
N ASN A 2 15.78 38.64 45.64
CA ASN A 2 14.79 37.57 45.43
C ASN A 2 13.93 37.79 44.16
N THR A 3 14.16 37.00 43.09
CA THR A 3 13.34 35.84 42.60
C THR A 3 12.45 36.28 41.44
N GLN A 4 12.18 35.56 40.33
CA GLN A 4 12.27 34.16 39.88
C GLN A 4 12.13 34.22 38.33
N ASN A 5 12.95 33.53 37.55
CA ASN A 5 12.78 32.16 37.06
C ASN A 5 11.42 31.83 36.41
N GLY A 6 11.46 31.62 35.09
CA GLY A 6 10.40 31.02 34.27
C GLY A 6 11.02 30.17 33.17
N SER A 7 11.75 29.13 33.58
CA SER A 7 12.13 28.00 32.72
C SER A 7 10.86 27.26 32.29
N SER A 8 10.61 27.15 30.99
CA SER A 8 9.79 26.08 30.42
C SER A 8 10.72 25.16 29.64
N ASP A 9 11.27 24.23 30.40
CA ASP A 9 12.06 23.08 29.97
C ASP A 9 11.18 22.15 29.13
N HIS A 10 11.19 22.32 27.81
CA HIS A 10 10.76 21.28 26.89
C HIS A 10 11.93 20.32 26.73
N SER A 11 11.90 19.30 27.57
CA SER A 11 12.73 18.11 27.59
C SER A 11 12.96 17.54 26.20
N LYS A 12 13.98 18.06 25.51
CA LYS A 12 14.73 17.34 24.49
C LYS A 12 15.49 16.24 25.22
N LYS A 13 14.97 15.01 25.19
CA LYS A 13 15.80 13.84 25.46
C LYS A 13 16.84 13.74 24.34
N VAL A 14 17.88 14.55 24.42
CA VAL A 14 19.14 14.27 23.72
C VAL A 14 19.65 12.98 24.35
N LEU A 15 19.59 11.89 23.60
CA LEU A 15 20.02 10.57 24.07
C LEU A 15 21.54 10.57 24.31
N PRO A 16 22.04 9.94 25.39
CA PRO A 16 23.47 9.81 25.64
C PRO A 16 24.13 9.03 24.50
N SER A 17 25.33 9.46 24.07
CA SER A 17 26.07 8.85 22.96
C SER A 17 26.51 7.40 23.20
N ASP A 18 26.44 6.92 24.45
CA ASP A 18 27.16 5.72 24.91
C ASP A 18 26.25 4.62 25.49
N ALA A 19 24.92 4.71 25.34
CA ALA A 19 24.05 3.60 25.70
C ALA A 19 24.12 2.49 24.64
N LEU A 20 24.75 1.35 24.99
CA LEU A 20 24.62 0.09 24.25
C LEU A 20 23.14 -0.34 24.26
N TYR A 21 22.37 0.14 23.30
CA TYR A 21 21.09 -0.46 22.98
C TYR A 21 21.34 -1.84 22.39
N ASP A 22 20.65 -2.86 22.90
CA ASP A 22 20.60 -4.14 22.21
C ASP A 22 19.87 -3.97 20.85
N GLU A 23 20.11 -4.90 19.93
CA GLU A 23 19.54 -4.85 18.58
C GLU A 23 18.00 -4.80 18.62
N ALA A 24 17.37 -5.48 19.58
CA ALA A 24 15.93 -5.47 19.76
C ALA A 24 15.40 -4.06 20.07
N SER A 25 16.08 -3.32 20.94
CA SER A 25 15.72 -1.93 21.27
C SER A 25 15.86 -1.01 20.07
N LEU A 26 16.91 -1.20 19.26
CA LEU A 26 17.12 -0.44 18.02
C LEU A 26 16.02 -0.71 16.98
N VAL A 27 15.59 -1.97 16.85
CA VAL A 27 14.48 -2.36 15.96
C VAL A 27 13.16 -1.73 16.40
N VAL A 28 12.86 -1.75 17.70
CA VAL A 28 11.65 -1.11 18.25
C VAL A 28 11.68 0.40 18.02
N LEU A 29 12.84 1.04 18.23
CA LEU A 29 12.99 2.47 18.00
C LEU A 29 12.82 2.82 16.51
N ALA A 30 13.42 2.03 15.61
CA ALA A 30 13.32 2.23 14.16
C ALA A 30 11.88 2.17 13.62
N GLY A 31 11.03 1.33 14.21
CA GLY A 31 9.62 1.23 13.85
C GLY A 31 8.73 2.35 14.40
N ASN A 32 9.26 3.19 15.30
CA ASN A 32 8.47 4.26 15.95
C ASN A 32 8.31 5.48 15.01
N PRO A 33 7.08 5.88 14.63
CA PRO A 33 6.86 7.03 13.74
C PRO A 33 7.31 8.39 14.32
N ALA A 34 7.53 8.47 15.64
CA ALA A 34 7.85 9.72 16.33
C ALA A 34 9.36 10.02 16.42
N ILE A 35 10.23 9.17 15.88
CA ILE A 35 11.69 9.40 15.92
C ILE A 35 12.11 10.55 14.99
N SER A 36 13.12 11.30 15.42
CA SER A 36 13.65 12.43 14.65
C SER A 36 14.45 11.98 13.44
N ASP A 37 14.67 12.89 12.48
CA ASP A 37 15.51 12.61 11.31
C ASP A 37 16.96 12.22 11.70
N GLU A 38 17.49 12.84 12.75
CA GLU A 38 18.81 12.51 13.31
C GLU A 38 18.83 11.10 13.91
N GLU A 39 17.75 10.66 14.57
CA GLU A 39 17.62 9.30 15.10
C GLU A 39 17.48 8.28 13.97
N GLN A 40 16.72 8.60 12.91
CA GLN A 40 16.63 7.76 11.71
C GLN A 40 18.01 7.57 11.06
N GLU A 41 18.81 8.65 10.95
CA GLU A 41 20.17 8.58 10.42
C GLU A 41 21.10 7.73 11.28
N ARG A 42 21.07 7.90 12.60
CA ARG A 42 21.84 7.07 13.53
C ARG A 42 21.48 5.59 13.42
N LEU A 43 20.20 5.28 13.28
CA LEU A 43 19.72 3.91 13.11
C LEU A 43 20.13 3.33 11.75
N ALA A 44 20.06 4.13 10.68
CA ALA A 44 20.54 3.74 9.36
C ALA A 44 22.06 3.49 9.33
N ALA A 45 22.84 4.14 10.19
CA ALA A 45 24.27 3.89 10.31
C ALA A 45 24.63 2.56 11.01
N THR A 46 23.67 1.90 11.68
CA THR A 46 23.93 0.64 12.41
C THR A 46 24.26 -0.54 11.50
N GLY A 47 23.82 -0.50 10.23
CA GLY A 47 24.03 -1.59 9.27
C GLY A 47 23.25 -2.88 9.56
N SER A 48 22.41 -2.93 10.60
CA SER A 48 21.60 -4.11 10.90
C SER A 48 20.44 -4.25 9.91
N SER A 49 20.32 -5.44 9.32
CA SER A 49 19.20 -5.78 8.43
C SER A 49 17.85 -5.64 9.15
N ALA A 50 17.77 -6.05 10.41
CA ALA A 50 16.55 -5.95 11.19
C ALA A 50 16.14 -4.49 11.44
N VAL A 51 17.12 -3.62 11.70
CA VAL A 51 16.90 -2.17 11.85
C VAL A 51 16.46 -1.54 10.53
N TYR A 52 17.08 -1.91 9.41
CA TYR A 52 16.68 -1.42 8.08
C TYR A 52 15.26 -1.83 7.71
N GLU A 53 14.88 -3.06 8.02
CA GLU A 53 13.53 -3.55 7.80
C GLU A 53 12.50 -2.78 8.63
N ALA A 54 12.83 -2.43 9.89
CA ALA A 54 11.97 -1.63 10.75
C ALA A 54 11.86 -0.18 10.26
N LEU A 55 12.98 0.44 9.86
CA LEU A 55 13.00 1.77 9.25
C LEU A 55 12.18 1.80 7.96
N ALA A 56 12.36 0.81 7.07
CA ALA A 56 11.64 0.73 5.80
C ALA A 56 10.11 0.62 5.99
N ALA A 57 9.66 0.01 7.09
CA ALA A 57 8.25 -0.09 7.45
C ALA A 57 7.71 1.15 8.19
N ASN A 58 8.57 2.08 8.59
CA ASN A 58 8.17 3.26 9.36
C ASN A 58 7.43 4.27 8.46
N PRO A 59 6.16 4.62 8.75
CA PRO A 59 5.38 5.54 7.93
C PRO A 59 5.90 6.99 7.93
N CYS A 60 6.81 7.34 8.84
CA CYS A 60 7.43 8.66 8.93
C CYS A 60 8.92 8.64 8.54
N LEU A 61 9.38 7.59 7.85
CA LEU A 61 10.75 7.53 7.32
C LEU A 61 10.97 8.68 6.34
N ASN A 62 11.97 9.52 6.59
CA ASN A 62 12.26 10.66 5.75
C ASN A 62 12.83 10.26 4.39
N THR A 63 12.73 11.15 3.40
CA THR A 63 13.08 10.86 2.01
C THR A 63 14.56 10.55 1.81
N VAL A 64 15.44 11.13 2.63
CA VAL A 64 16.88 10.84 2.60
C VAL A 64 17.12 9.37 2.96
N GLN A 65 16.50 8.89 4.03
CA GLN A 65 16.64 7.49 4.46
C GLN A 65 15.87 6.51 3.56
N GLN A 66 14.73 6.91 2.99
CA GLN A 66 14.09 6.12 1.94
C GLN A 66 15.06 5.91 0.75
N HIS A 67 15.72 6.97 0.28
CA HIS A 67 16.69 6.87 -0.79
C HIS A 67 17.89 5.99 -0.40
N PHE A 68 18.44 6.17 0.80
CA PHE A 68 19.53 5.33 1.31
C PHE A 68 19.17 3.83 1.31
N LEU A 69 18.01 3.47 1.89
CA LEU A 69 17.54 2.07 1.95
C LEU A 69 17.19 1.52 0.56
N SER A 70 16.71 2.36 -0.36
CA SER A 70 16.38 1.94 -1.72
C SER A 70 17.59 1.48 -2.53
N LEU A 71 18.78 2.03 -2.22
CA LEU A 71 20.05 1.65 -2.86
C LEU A 71 20.76 0.53 -2.10
N ASN A 72 20.83 0.64 -0.77
CA ASN A 72 21.69 -0.19 0.07
C ASN A 72 20.95 -1.33 0.80
N GLY A 73 19.61 -1.32 0.83
CA GLY A 73 18.82 -2.35 1.49
C GLY A 73 18.90 -3.71 0.79
N SER A 74 18.63 -4.77 1.55
CA SER A 74 18.37 -6.10 0.97
C SER A 74 17.07 -6.09 0.15
N LEU A 75 16.78 -7.19 -0.53
CA LEU A 75 15.51 -7.36 -1.24
C LEU A 75 14.31 -7.20 -0.30
N GLU A 76 14.39 -7.77 0.91
CA GLU A 76 13.37 -7.69 1.94
C GLU A 76 13.13 -6.25 2.41
N VAL A 77 14.21 -5.49 2.64
CA VAL A 77 14.14 -4.06 2.99
C VAL A 77 13.48 -3.26 1.88
N LYS A 78 13.88 -3.49 0.61
CA LYS A 78 13.29 -2.82 -0.55
C LYS A 78 11.81 -3.17 -0.72
N CYS A 79 11.41 -4.42 -0.49
CA CYS A 79 10.01 -4.85 -0.51
C CYS A 79 9.19 -4.20 0.62
N LYS A 80 9.74 -4.04 1.83
CA LYS A 80 9.08 -3.30 2.91
C LYS A 80 8.93 -1.82 2.58
N LEU A 81 9.99 -1.22 2.05
CA LEU A 81 9.98 0.17 1.61
C LEU A 81 8.97 0.39 0.47
N ALA A 82 8.91 -0.52 -0.51
CA ALA A 82 7.97 -0.49 -1.62
C ALA A 82 6.51 -0.49 -1.17
N LYS A 83 6.18 -1.16 -0.07
CA LYS A 83 4.83 -1.21 0.53
C LYS A 83 4.50 -0.01 1.43
N ASN A 84 5.49 0.83 1.76
CA ASN A 84 5.32 1.92 2.70
C ASN A 84 4.38 3.00 2.09
N PRO A 85 3.27 3.36 2.74
CA PRO A 85 2.35 4.38 2.23
C PRO A 85 2.99 5.75 2.03
N SER A 86 4.09 6.06 2.73
CA SER A 86 4.80 7.33 2.63
C SER A 86 5.98 7.29 1.65
N LEU A 87 6.05 6.27 0.79
CA LEU A 87 7.11 6.11 -0.19
C LEU A 87 7.12 7.26 -1.19
N ALA A 88 8.23 7.98 -1.27
CA ALA A 88 8.40 9.12 -2.14
C ALA A 88 8.29 8.73 -3.63
N LEU A 89 7.67 9.60 -4.43
CA LEU A 89 7.46 9.40 -5.87
C LEU A 89 8.76 9.07 -6.61
N SER A 90 9.87 9.72 -6.28
CA SER A 90 11.17 9.44 -6.91
C SER A 90 11.61 7.99 -6.71
N ILE A 91 11.33 7.41 -5.54
CA ILE A 91 11.66 6.01 -5.22
C ILE A 91 10.65 5.06 -5.86
N GLN A 92 9.36 5.40 -5.87
CA GLN A 92 8.34 4.63 -6.61
C GLN A 92 8.73 4.49 -8.09
N TRP A 93 9.13 5.60 -8.71
CA TRP A 93 9.56 5.63 -10.11
C TRP A 93 10.81 4.76 -10.34
N MET A 94 11.79 4.83 -9.44
CA MET A 94 12.99 3.99 -9.49
C MET A 94 12.65 2.50 -9.39
N PHE A 95 11.75 2.12 -8.48
CA PHE A 95 11.31 0.74 -8.30
C PHE A 95 10.50 0.23 -9.50
N ALA A 96 9.66 1.07 -10.11
CA ALA A 96 8.90 0.70 -11.30
C ALA A 96 9.80 0.44 -12.54
N ASN A 97 10.89 1.20 -12.70
CA ASN A 97 11.67 1.21 -13.95
C ASN A 97 12.92 0.33 -14.00
N GLY A 98 13.32 -0.33 -12.91
CA GLY A 98 14.63 -1.02 -12.92
C GLY A 98 14.80 -2.13 -11.90
N ASN A 99 13.71 -2.73 -11.42
CA ASN A 99 13.78 -3.66 -10.30
C ASN A 99 13.25 -5.07 -10.63
N THR A 100 13.16 -5.92 -9.62
CA THR A 100 12.71 -7.31 -9.74
C THR A 100 11.20 -7.45 -9.54
N SER A 101 10.67 -8.63 -9.88
CA SER A 101 9.25 -8.99 -9.71
C SER A 101 8.74 -8.80 -8.29
N GLU A 102 9.53 -9.14 -7.28
CA GLU A 102 9.14 -9.05 -5.87
C GLU A 102 8.91 -7.61 -5.43
N ILE A 103 9.74 -6.69 -5.93
CA ILE A 103 9.60 -5.26 -5.64
C ILE A 103 8.44 -4.67 -6.43
N TRP A 104 8.19 -5.13 -7.65
CA TRP A 104 7.00 -4.73 -8.41
C TRP A 104 5.72 -5.18 -7.73
N ASP A 105 5.64 -6.41 -7.23
CA ASP A 105 4.49 -6.92 -6.47
C ASP A 105 4.26 -6.08 -5.21
N ALA A 106 5.34 -5.76 -4.50
CA ALA A 106 5.31 -4.93 -3.31
C ALA A 106 4.81 -3.50 -3.61
N LEU A 107 5.31 -2.89 -4.69
CA LEU A 107 4.91 -1.55 -5.13
C LEU A 107 3.48 -1.53 -5.67
N ALA A 108 3.07 -2.57 -6.41
CA ALA A 108 1.71 -2.74 -6.91
C ALA A 108 0.68 -2.87 -5.77
N ALA A 109 1.09 -3.33 -4.59
CA ALA A 109 0.27 -3.39 -3.39
C ALA A 109 0.32 -2.11 -2.53
N ASN A 110 1.11 -1.10 -2.90
CA ASN A 110 1.23 0.13 -2.12
C ASN A 110 -0.07 0.95 -2.19
N PRO A 111 -0.74 1.26 -1.06
CA PRO A 111 -2.02 1.97 -1.08
C PRO A 111 -1.93 3.42 -1.58
N ASN A 112 -0.72 3.98 -1.71
CA ASN A 112 -0.43 5.32 -2.23
C ASN A 112 0.44 5.25 -3.50
N LEU A 113 0.28 4.18 -4.30
CA LEU A 113 0.96 4.05 -5.58
C LEU A 113 0.58 5.18 -6.53
N ASP A 114 1.57 5.98 -6.91
CA ASP A 114 1.39 7.12 -7.78
C ASP A 114 0.95 6.71 -9.19
N GLN A 115 0.01 7.46 -9.75
CA GLN A 115 -0.56 7.23 -11.07
C GLN A 115 0.49 7.13 -12.19
N VAL A 116 1.61 7.85 -12.08
CA VAL A 116 2.69 7.81 -13.08
C VAL A 116 3.39 6.46 -13.09
N CYS A 117 3.41 5.75 -11.97
CA CYS A 117 4.08 4.46 -11.81
C CYS A 117 3.19 3.27 -12.21
N GLN A 118 1.85 3.41 -12.14
CA GLN A 118 0.91 2.34 -12.48
C GLN A 118 1.11 1.74 -13.89
N PRO A 119 1.23 2.52 -14.98
CA PRO A 119 1.46 1.97 -16.31
C PRO A 119 2.84 1.29 -16.45
N MET A 120 3.85 1.77 -15.74
CA MET A 120 5.21 1.20 -15.76
C MET A 120 5.28 -0.21 -15.14
N LEU A 121 4.34 -0.54 -14.27
CA LEU A 121 4.22 -1.88 -13.68
C LEU A 121 3.59 -2.86 -14.66
N ILE A 122 2.51 -2.48 -15.35
CA ILE A 122 1.83 -3.39 -16.30
C ILE A 122 2.59 -3.58 -17.61
N GLN A 123 3.43 -2.64 -18.01
CA GLN A 123 4.19 -2.70 -19.25
C GLN A 123 5.67 -2.42 -18.99
N ASP A 124 6.54 -3.26 -19.55
CA ASP A 124 7.97 -2.98 -19.51
C ASP A 124 8.40 -1.92 -20.54
N SER A 125 9.67 -1.54 -20.53
CA SER A 125 10.22 -0.53 -21.45
C SER A 125 10.14 -0.92 -22.93
N ARG A 126 9.79 -2.18 -23.26
CA ARG A 126 9.55 -2.66 -24.62
C ARG A 126 8.05 -2.85 -24.91
N GLY A 127 7.17 -2.41 -24.01
CA GLY A 127 5.72 -2.55 -24.12
C GLY A 127 5.19 -3.95 -23.86
N ARG A 128 6.00 -4.87 -23.29
CA ARG A 128 5.50 -6.21 -22.95
C ARG A 128 4.67 -6.16 -21.67
N TRP A 129 3.53 -6.83 -21.72
CA TRP A 129 2.60 -6.92 -20.60
C TRP A 129 3.12 -7.83 -19.49
N ARG A 130 3.05 -7.36 -18.24
CA ARG A 130 3.32 -8.14 -17.03
C ARG A 130 2.01 -8.58 -16.40
N SER A 131 1.43 -9.65 -16.95
CA SER A 131 0.12 -10.17 -16.51
C SER A 131 0.06 -10.51 -15.02
N ASP A 132 1.18 -10.89 -14.41
CA ASP A 132 1.27 -11.27 -13.00
C ASP A 132 0.97 -10.11 -12.05
N LEU A 133 1.23 -8.86 -12.49
CA LEU A 133 0.98 -7.65 -11.71
C LEU A 133 -0.46 -7.12 -11.81
N LEU A 134 -1.29 -7.71 -12.69
CA LEU A 134 -2.67 -7.25 -12.88
C LEU A 134 -3.55 -7.49 -11.65
N ILE A 135 -3.36 -8.61 -10.93
CA ILE A 135 -4.16 -8.91 -9.72
C ILE A 135 -3.79 -7.97 -8.56
N PRO A 136 -2.50 -7.77 -8.21
CA PRO A 136 -2.11 -6.78 -7.20
C PRO A 136 -2.64 -5.37 -7.51
N LEU A 137 -2.48 -4.90 -8.76
CA LEU A 137 -2.97 -3.59 -9.17
C LEU A 137 -4.50 -3.50 -9.14
N ALA A 138 -5.20 -4.53 -9.63
CA ALA A 138 -6.66 -4.58 -9.59
C ALA A 138 -7.22 -4.48 -8.16
N ASN A 139 -6.50 -4.95 -7.14
CA ASN A 139 -6.90 -4.83 -5.74
C ASN A 139 -6.44 -3.50 -5.08
N ASN A 140 -5.60 -2.71 -5.74
CA ASN A 140 -4.99 -1.52 -5.14
C ASN A 140 -5.99 -0.35 -5.07
N PRO A 141 -6.26 0.23 -3.88
CA PRO A 141 -7.17 1.36 -3.74
C PRO A 141 -6.72 2.66 -4.44
N ALA A 142 -5.44 2.79 -4.81
CA ALA A 142 -4.92 3.92 -5.59
C ALA A 142 -5.10 3.77 -7.11
N LEU A 143 -5.62 2.64 -7.59
CA LEU A 143 -5.75 2.36 -9.03
C LEU A 143 -6.64 3.42 -9.72
N THR A 144 -6.07 4.14 -10.69
CA THR A 144 -6.78 5.21 -11.39
C THR A 144 -7.85 4.67 -12.32
N GLU A 145 -8.88 5.47 -12.63
CA GLU A 145 -9.96 5.07 -13.55
C GLU A 145 -9.42 4.66 -14.93
N ASP A 146 -8.44 5.38 -15.47
CA ASP A 146 -7.77 5.00 -16.72
C ASP A 146 -7.16 3.60 -16.64
N MET A 147 -6.51 3.28 -15.51
CA MET A 147 -5.94 1.95 -15.33
C MET A 147 -6.98 0.88 -15.06
N GLN A 148 -8.08 1.21 -14.39
CA GLN A 148 -9.23 0.31 -14.26
C GLN A 148 -9.79 -0.06 -15.63
N LEU A 149 -9.90 0.90 -16.57
CA LEU A 149 -10.34 0.65 -17.94
C LEU A 149 -9.37 -0.27 -18.68
N VAL A 150 -8.06 -0.02 -18.59
CA VAL A 150 -7.03 -0.88 -19.20
C VAL A 150 -7.14 -2.31 -18.68
N ILE A 151 -7.22 -2.48 -17.35
CA ILE A 151 -7.30 -3.79 -16.68
C ILE A 151 -8.65 -4.47 -16.97
N SER A 152 -9.74 -3.72 -17.16
CA SER A 152 -11.08 -4.27 -17.45
C SER A 152 -11.18 -5.03 -18.78
N ASN A 153 -10.20 -4.84 -19.68
CA ASN A 153 -10.09 -5.61 -20.92
C ASN A 153 -9.40 -6.97 -20.74
N SER A 154 -9.00 -7.32 -19.51
CA SER A 154 -8.38 -8.61 -19.23
C SER A 154 -9.35 -9.76 -19.44
N VAL A 155 -8.89 -10.79 -20.15
CA VAL A 155 -9.62 -12.07 -20.26
C VAL A 155 -9.53 -12.92 -18.99
N ASN A 156 -8.67 -12.53 -18.04
CA ASN A 156 -8.47 -13.26 -16.80
C ASN A 156 -9.57 -12.93 -15.78
N MET A 157 -10.41 -13.92 -15.47
CA MET A 157 -11.56 -13.76 -14.59
C MET A 157 -11.16 -13.39 -13.15
N SER A 158 -9.99 -13.84 -12.67
CA SER A 158 -9.46 -13.47 -11.34
C SER A 158 -9.05 -12.01 -11.27
N VAL A 159 -8.54 -11.44 -12.38
CA VAL A 159 -8.23 -10.01 -12.50
C VAL A 159 -9.53 -9.20 -12.44
N MET A 160 -10.54 -9.60 -13.22
CA MET A 160 -11.85 -8.93 -13.24
C MET A 160 -12.57 -8.99 -11.90
N ALA A 161 -12.53 -10.13 -11.21
CA ALA A 161 -13.11 -10.28 -9.88
C ALA A 161 -12.37 -9.43 -8.82
N SER A 162 -11.03 -9.33 -8.93
CA SER A 162 -10.22 -8.44 -8.08
C SER A 162 -10.58 -6.97 -8.32
N LEU A 163 -10.70 -6.56 -9.58
CA LEU A 163 -11.10 -5.21 -9.96
C LEU A 163 -12.52 -4.88 -9.46
N ALA A 164 -13.45 -5.82 -9.57
CA ALA A 164 -14.82 -5.69 -9.07
C ALA A 164 -14.88 -5.40 -7.56
N LYS A 165 -13.98 -6.01 -6.79
CA LYS A 165 -13.86 -5.84 -5.33
C LYS A 165 -13.20 -4.53 -4.92
N ASN A 166 -12.47 -3.87 -5.82
CA ASN A 166 -11.67 -2.69 -5.52
C ASN A 166 -12.54 -1.54 -4.96
N PRO A 167 -12.23 -0.99 -3.78
CA PRO A 167 -13.02 0.11 -3.20
C PRO A 167 -13.05 1.39 -4.06
N ALA A 168 -12.06 1.59 -4.94
CA ALA A 168 -11.97 2.73 -5.84
C ALA A 168 -12.58 2.47 -7.23
N LEU A 169 -13.22 1.31 -7.46
CA LEU A 169 -13.80 0.97 -8.76
C LEU A 169 -14.79 2.05 -9.23
N SER A 170 -14.68 2.48 -10.48
CA SER A 170 -15.53 3.52 -11.04
C SER A 170 -16.98 3.04 -11.15
N LYS A 171 -17.93 3.96 -10.94
CA LYS A 171 -19.37 3.64 -11.03
C LYS A 171 -19.74 3.08 -12.39
N SER A 172 -19.12 3.59 -13.45
CA SER A 172 -19.31 3.10 -14.83
C SER A 172 -18.93 1.62 -14.96
N LEU A 173 -17.77 1.24 -14.41
CA LEU A 173 -17.33 -0.16 -14.41
C LEU A 173 -18.18 -1.05 -13.49
N MET A 174 -18.61 -0.55 -12.33
CA MET A 174 -19.55 -1.28 -11.47
C MET A 174 -20.84 -1.64 -12.21
N VAL A 175 -21.41 -0.71 -12.97
CA VAL A 175 -22.62 -0.95 -13.78
C VAL A 175 -22.34 -2.00 -14.85
N LEU A 176 -21.26 -1.84 -15.61
CA LEU A 176 -20.87 -2.77 -16.68
C LEU A 176 -20.66 -4.19 -16.14
N MET A 177 -19.90 -4.33 -15.06
CA MET A 177 -19.65 -5.61 -14.38
C MET A 177 -20.91 -6.21 -13.77
N SER A 178 -21.85 -5.40 -13.28
CA SER A 178 -23.14 -5.91 -12.77
C SER A 178 -24.03 -6.52 -13.86
N ASN A 179 -23.76 -6.22 -15.14
CA ASN A 179 -24.53 -6.68 -16.28
C ASN A 179 -23.91 -7.88 -17.00
N CYS A 180 -22.66 -8.26 -16.69
CA CYS A 180 -21.98 -9.34 -17.42
C CYS A 180 -22.48 -10.74 -17.04
N GLY A 181 -23.22 -10.88 -15.92
CA GLY A 181 -23.80 -12.14 -15.46
C GLY A 181 -22.78 -13.17 -14.92
N LEU A 182 -21.49 -12.81 -14.86
CA LEU A 182 -20.44 -13.71 -14.41
C LEU A 182 -20.38 -13.75 -12.88
N ARG A 183 -20.64 -14.93 -12.31
CA ARG A 183 -20.73 -15.14 -10.85
C ARG A 183 -19.54 -14.59 -10.08
N GLU A 184 -18.31 -14.90 -10.51
CA GLU A 184 -17.08 -14.44 -9.83
C GLU A 184 -16.98 -12.90 -9.75
N ILE A 185 -17.41 -12.22 -10.80
CA ILE A 185 -17.43 -10.75 -10.86
C ILE A 185 -18.53 -10.20 -9.95
N LEU A 186 -19.71 -10.83 -9.92
CA LEU A 186 -20.80 -10.44 -9.02
C LEU A 186 -20.42 -10.64 -7.55
N ILE A 187 -19.67 -11.69 -7.21
CA ILE A 187 -19.10 -11.90 -5.87
C ILE A 187 -18.10 -10.79 -5.53
N GLY A 188 -17.23 -10.41 -6.49
CA GLY A 188 -16.33 -9.28 -6.35
C GLY A 188 -17.06 -7.98 -6.03
N LEU A 189 -18.11 -7.66 -6.81
CA LEU A 189 -18.95 -6.48 -6.57
C LEU A 189 -19.67 -6.54 -5.20
N ALA A 190 -20.15 -7.71 -4.79
CA ALA A 190 -20.76 -7.91 -3.47
C ALA A 190 -19.75 -7.65 -2.32
N CYS A 191 -18.46 -7.89 -2.56
CA CYS A 191 -17.38 -7.57 -1.62
C CYS A 191 -16.94 -6.10 -1.68
N ASN A 192 -17.44 -5.31 -2.63
CA ASN A 192 -17.06 -3.92 -2.78
C ASN A 192 -17.75 -3.04 -1.73
N ILE A 193 -16.95 -2.44 -0.85
CA ILE A 193 -17.46 -1.63 0.25
C ILE A 193 -18.23 -0.39 -0.21
N ASN A 194 -17.92 0.12 -1.40
CA ASN A 194 -18.46 1.35 -1.98
C ASN A 194 -19.52 1.09 -3.07
N LEU A 195 -20.05 -0.15 -3.14
CA LEU A 195 -21.10 -0.50 -4.11
C LEU A 195 -22.36 0.40 -3.90
N PRO A 196 -22.85 1.13 -4.92
CA PRO A 196 -24.04 1.96 -4.80
C PRO A 196 -25.31 1.18 -4.47
N GLU A 197 -26.22 1.77 -3.69
CA GLU A 197 -27.45 1.11 -3.20
C GLU A 197 -28.29 0.46 -4.31
N TYR A 198 -28.45 1.11 -5.45
CA TYR A 198 -29.21 0.55 -6.57
C TYR A 198 -28.58 -0.74 -7.14
N LEU A 199 -27.25 -0.86 -7.12
CA LEU A 199 -26.55 -2.09 -7.48
C LEU A 199 -26.62 -3.13 -6.37
N GLN A 200 -26.60 -2.71 -5.09
CA GLN A 200 -26.84 -3.62 -3.97
C GLN A 200 -28.22 -4.29 -4.10
N ALA A 201 -29.28 -3.50 -4.33
CA ALA A 201 -30.64 -4.02 -4.52
C ALA A 201 -30.73 -4.99 -5.70
N LYS A 202 -30.02 -4.69 -6.80
CA LYS A 202 -29.92 -5.57 -7.97
C LYS A 202 -29.23 -6.90 -7.64
N LEU A 203 -28.10 -6.87 -6.94
CA LEU A 203 -27.40 -8.10 -6.53
C LEU A 203 -28.27 -8.95 -5.60
N VAL A 204 -28.99 -8.32 -4.67
CA VAL A 204 -29.89 -9.03 -3.76
C VAL A 204 -31.04 -9.70 -4.52
N SER A 205 -31.59 -9.00 -5.52
CA SER A 205 -32.68 -9.51 -6.36
C SER A 205 -32.24 -10.62 -7.31
N SER A 206 -30.94 -10.83 -7.52
CA SER A 206 -30.43 -11.89 -8.40
C SER A 206 -30.67 -13.31 -7.86
N GLY A 207 -30.95 -13.46 -6.56
CA GLY A 207 -31.19 -14.75 -5.91
C GLY A 207 -29.96 -15.66 -5.81
N ASN A 208 -28.77 -15.18 -6.17
CA ASN A 208 -27.55 -15.97 -6.07
C ASN A 208 -27.07 -16.04 -4.61
N ALA A 209 -27.15 -17.23 -4.02
CA ALA A 209 -26.83 -17.47 -2.60
C ALA A 209 -25.40 -17.05 -2.22
N GLU A 210 -24.42 -17.33 -3.07
CA GLU A 210 -23.01 -17.02 -2.79
C GLU A 210 -22.72 -15.51 -2.88
N VAL A 211 -23.35 -14.82 -3.83
CA VAL A 211 -23.30 -13.35 -3.95
C VAL A 211 -23.95 -12.71 -2.71
N LEU A 212 -25.11 -13.22 -2.29
CA LEU A 212 -25.83 -12.75 -1.10
C LEU A 212 -25.01 -12.97 0.17
N GLU A 213 -24.41 -14.14 0.36
CA GLU A 213 -23.57 -14.46 1.51
C GLU A 213 -22.38 -13.49 1.61
N ASN A 214 -21.66 -13.28 0.50
CA ASN A 214 -20.54 -12.35 0.48
C ASN A 214 -20.96 -10.91 0.71
N PHE A 215 -22.11 -10.49 0.17
CA PHE A 215 -22.69 -9.18 0.41
C PHE A 215 -23.01 -8.96 1.90
N VAL A 216 -23.72 -9.90 2.52
CA VAL A 216 -24.07 -9.83 3.95
C VAL A 216 -22.81 -9.82 4.82
N ARG A 217 -21.84 -10.70 4.54
CA ARG A 217 -20.56 -10.75 5.27
C ARG A 217 -19.81 -9.42 5.19
N THR A 218 -19.80 -8.80 4.01
CA THR A 218 -19.14 -7.51 3.79
C THR A 218 -19.82 -6.41 4.61
N ARG A 219 -21.15 -6.33 4.56
CA ARG A 219 -21.93 -5.33 5.33
C ARG A 219 -21.79 -5.52 6.84
N LEU A 220 -21.85 -6.76 7.34
CA LEU A 220 -21.63 -7.04 8.77
C LEU A 220 -20.25 -6.62 9.26
N SER A 221 -19.21 -6.74 8.42
CA SER A 221 -17.87 -6.29 8.80
C SER A 221 -17.72 -4.78 8.88
N GLN A 222 -18.55 -4.01 8.16
CA GLN A 222 -18.60 -2.55 8.25
C GLN A 222 -19.22 -2.06 9.58
N PHE A 223 -20.15 -2.81 10.18
CA PHE A 223 -20.76 -2.45 11.47
C PHE A 223 -19.92 -2.82 12.70
N ARG A 224 -18.84 -3.60 12.53
CA ARG A 224 -17.96 -4.06 13.62
C ARG A 224 -16.71 -3.17 13.83
N ARG A 225 -16.61 -2.05 13.13
CA ARG A 225 -15.50 -1.07 13.24
C ARG A 225 -16.02 0.23 13.81
#